data_AF-A0A7L1P322-F1
#
_entry.id   AF-A0A7L1P322-F1
#
_cell.length_a   1.000
_cell.length_b   1.000
_cell.length_c   1.000
_cell.angle_alpha   90.00
_cell.angle_beta   90.00
_cell.angle_gamma   90.00
#
_symmetry.space_group_name_H-M   'P 1'
#
loop_
_entity.id
_entity.type
_entity.pdbx_description
1 polymer ?
#
loop_
_entity_poly.entity_id
_entity_poly.type
_entity_poly.pdbx_seq_one_letter_code
_entity_poly.pdbx_strand_id
1 'polypeptide(L)'
;IAAGMRYLSDMNYVHRDLAARNILVNSNLVCKVSDFGLSRFLEDDASNPTYTGGLGCKIPVRWTAPEAIQYRKFTSSSDVWSYGIVMWEVMSYGERPYWDMSNQDVINAIDQDYRLPPPPDCPTVLHLLMLDCWQKERVQRPKFEQIVSALD
;
A
#
# COMPACT_ATOMS: atom_id res chain seq x y z
N ILE A 1 -3.53 11.26 -3.97
CA ILE A 1 -3.28 10.22 -2.93
C ILE A 1 -1.78 10.12 -2.63
N ALA A 2 -0.93 9.83 -3.63
CA ALA A 2 0.53 9.74 -3.45
C ALA A 2 1.15 10.94 -2.71
N ALA A 3 0.79 12.18 -3.08
CA ALA A 3 1.28 13.38 -2.38
C ALA A 3 0.94 13.42 -0.88
N GLY A 4 -0.24 12.91 -0.49
CA GLY A 4 -0.62 12.80 0.92
C GLY A 4 0.19 11.73 1.65
N MET A 5 0.45 10.60 1.00
CA MET A 5 1.31 9.54 1.57
C MET A 5 2.78 9.93 1.62
N ARG A 6 3.27 10.73 0.67
CA ARG A 6 4.59 11.37 0.74
C ARG A 6 4.70 12.20 2.02
N TYR A 7 3.73 13.09 2.25
CA TYR A 7 3.70 13.91 3.47
C TYR A 7 3.71 13.06 4.75
N LEU A 8 2.90 11.99 4.82
CA LEU A 8 2.92 11.10 6.00
C LEU A 8 4.27 10.41 6.18
N SER A 9 4.86 9.91 5.10
CA SER A 9 6.18 9.28 5.13
C SER A 9 7.27 10.26 5.58
N ASP A 10 7.25 11.50 5.10
CA ASP A 10 8.22 12.54 5.49
C ASP A 10 8.10 12.91 6.96
N MET A 11 6.90 12.77 7.53
CA MET A 11 6.62 12.97 8.95
C MET A 11 6.85 11.71 9.81
N ASN A 12 7.49 10.67 9.26
CA ASN A 12 7.71 9.37 9.92
C ASN A 12 6.42 8.70 10.41
N TYR A 13 5.31 8.86 9.68
CA TYR A 13 4.04 8.18 9.95
C TYR A 13 3.80 7.04 8.97
N VAL A 14 3.34 5.90 9.51
CA VAL A 14 2.81 4.77 8.73
C VAL A 14 1.30 4.71 8.91
N HIS A 15 0.58 4.63 7.80
CA HIS A 15 -0.86 4.57 7.74
C HIS A 15 -1.41 3.20 8.17
N ARG A 16 -0.83 2.11 7.65
CA ARG A 16 -1.15 0.69 7.96
C ARG A 16 -2.49 0.16 7.47
N ASP A 17 -3.41 1.02 7.08
CA ASP A 17 -4.71 0.64 6.49
C ASP A 17 -5.00 1.46 5.22
N LEU A 18 -4.01 1.62 4.35
CA LEU A 18 -4.22 2.36 3.10
C LEU A 18 -5.00 1.48 2.11
N ALA A 19 -6.20 1.92 1.76
CA ALA A 19 -7.13 1.24 0.85
C ALA A 19 -8.07 2.28 0.22
N ALA A 20 -8.68 1.98 -0.94
CA ALA A 20 -9.59 2.92 -1.61
C ALA A 20 -10.76 3.35 -0.71
N ARG A 21 -11.30 2.44 0.12
CA ARG A 21 -12.34 2.74 1.13
C ARG A 21 -11.95 3.83 2.15
N ASN A 22 -10.65 4.05 2.36
CA ASN A 22 -10.10 5.02 3.30
C ASN A 22 -9.63 6.30 2.58
N ILE A 23 -9.97 6.46 1.30
CA ILE A 23 -9.78 7.70 0.55
C ILE A 23 -11.13 8.40 0.39
N LEU A 24 -11.26 9.57 1.00
CA LEU A 24 -12.44 10.41 0.85
C LEU A 24 -12.27 11.35 -0.34
N VAL A 25 -13.34 11.56 -1.10
CA VAL A 25 -13.35 12.48 -2.24
C VAL A 25 -14.37 13.58 -1.96
N ASN A 26 -13.94 14.85 -2.02
CA ASN A 26 -14.85 15.98 -1.82
C ASN A 26 -15.52 16.42 -3.13
N SER A 27 -16.40 17.43 -3.06
CA SER A 27 -17.13 17.96 -4.23
C SER A 27 -16.24 18.54 -5.33
N ASN A 28 -14.98 18.85 -5.03
CA ASN A 28 -13.99 19.36 -5.99
C ASN A 28 -13.08 18.24 -6.52
N LEU A 29 -13.47 16.97 -6.33
CA LEU A 29 -12.70 15.78 -6.70
C LEU A 29 -11.32 15.70 -6.03
N VAL A 30 -11.14 16.38 -4.90
CA VAL A 30 -9.90 16.30 -4.12
C VAL A 30 -9.94 15.06 -3.23
N CYS A 31 -9.00 14.15 -3.45
CA CYS A 31 -8.80 12.97 -2.61
C CYS A 31 -8.08 13.32 -1.31
N LYS A 32 -8.61 12.85 -0.17
CA LYS A 32 -8.00 12.95 1.16
C LYS A 32 -7.82 11.57 1.78
N VAL A 33 -6.61 11.30 2.25
CA VAL A 33 -6.30 10.10 3.04
C VAL A 33 -6.98 10.22 4.41
N SER A 34 -7.62 9.14 4.87
CA SER A 34 -8.41 9.12 6.10
C SER A 34 -8.26 7.79 6.86
N ASP A 35 -8.91 7.68 8.01
CA ASP A 35 -8.85 6.52 8.92
C ASP A 35 -7.45 6.24 9.49
N PHE A 36 -7.01 7.14 10.36
CA PHE A 36 -5.74 7.05 11.07
C PHE A 36 -5.81 6.18 12.34
N GLY A 37 -6.90 5.41 12.55
CA GLY A 37 -7.09 4.62 13.78
C GLY A 37 -5.98 3.57 14.01
N LEU A 38 -5.40 3.08 12.91
CA LEU A 38 -4.27 2.15 12.93
C LEU A 38 -2.92 2.82 12.72
N SER A 39 -2.87 4.12 12.40
CA SER A 39 -1.61 4.80 12.07
C SER A 39 -0.68 4.94 13.27
N ARG A 40 0.62 4.91 13.03
CA ARG A 40 1.65 5.02 14.07
C ARG A 40 2.79 5.91 13.61
N PHE A 41 3.29 6.72 14.55
CA PHE A 41 4.57 7.38 14.41
C PHE A 41 5.68 6.33 14.56
N LEU A 42 6.69 6.42 13.71
CA LEU A 42 7.89 5.59 13.81
C LEU A 42 8.92 6.39 14.63
N GLU A 43 9.33 5.84 15.77
CA GLU A 43 10.42 6.42 16.55
C GLU A 43 11.70 6.45 15.71
N ASP A 44 12.50 7.50 15.88
CA ASP A 44 13.73 7.78 15.12
C ASP A 44 14.82 6.74 15.43
N ASP A 45 14.69 5.53 14.89
CA ASP A 45 15.85 4.70 14.57
C ASP A 45 16.36 5.12 13.20
N ALA A 46 17.41 5.95 13.19
CA ALA A 46 17.90 6.74 12.06
C ALA A 46 18.22 5.93 10.79
N SER A 47 18.30 4.60 10.88
CA SER A 47 18.63 3.74 9.74
C SER A 47 17.43 2.99 9.14
N ASN A 48 16.40 2.67 9.93
CA ASN A 48 15.28 1.85 9.49
C ASN A 48 14.04 1.95 10.40
N PRO A 49 13.34 3.11 10.38
CA PRO A 49 12.18 3.34 11.24
C PRO A 49 11.11 2.28 10.96
N THR A 50 10.73 1.51 11.98
CA THR A 50 9.84 0.34 11.86
C THR A 50 8.93 0.23 13.08
N TYR A 51 7.63 0.02 12.85
CA TYR A 51 6.67 -0.31 13.90
C TYR A 51 6.38 -1.81 13.90
N THR A 52 6.48 -2.47 15.06
CA THR A 52 6.09 -3.88 15.22
C THR A 52 4.74 -3.97 15.93
N GLY A 53 3.72 -4.51 15.24
CA GLY A 53 2.38 -4.66 15.81
C GLY A 53 2.28 -5.79 16.85
N GLY A 54 1.49 -5.58 17.90
CA GLY A 54 1.25 -6.59 18.94
C GLY A 54 0.47 -7.82 18.45
N LEU A 55 0.54 -8.92 19.21
CA LEU A 55 -0.23 -10.15 18.98
C LEU A 55 -1.74 -9.85 18.98
N GLY A 56 -2.49 -10.40 18.02
CA GLY A 56 -3.94 -10.14 17.85
C GLY A 56 -4.33 -8.91 17.01
N CYS A 57 -3.38 -8.12 16.49
CA CYS A 57 -3.69 -7.07 15.51
C CYS A 57 -4.41 -7.65 14.29
N LYS A 58 -5.64 -7.19 14.00
CA LYS A 58 -6.33 -7.50 12.75
C LYS A 58 -5.64 -6.75 11.60
N ILE A 59 -5.43 -7.44 10.49
CA ILE A 59 -4.69 -6.94 9.33
C ILE A 59 -5.56 -7.12 8.07
N PRO A 60 -5.72 -6.10 7.23
CA PRO A 60 -6.42 -6.20 5.96
C PRO A 60 -5.52 -6.89 4.92
N VAL A 61 -5.49 -8.23 4.95
CA VAL A 61 -4.53 -9.08 4.21
C VAL A 61 -4.28 -8.63 2.76
N ARG A 62 -5.34 -8.35 2.00
CA ARG A 62 -5.25 -8.03 0.56
C ARG A 62 -4.54 -6.71 0.23
N TRP A 63 -4.41 -5.80 1.20
CA TRP A 63 -3.70 -4.54 1.06
C TRP A 63 -2.35 -4.54 1.76
N THR A 64 -2.04 -5.59 2.53
CA THR A 64 -0.89 -5.58 3.43
C THR A 64 0.33 -6.22 2.78
N ALA A 65 1.48 -5.57 2.92
CA ALA A 65 2.75 -6.09 2.43
C ALA A 65 3.14 -7.43 3.09
N PRO A 66 3.87 -8.33 2.39
CA PRO A 66 4.22 -9.65 2.91
C PRO A 66 4.93 -9.60 4.27
N GLU A 67 5.88 -8.68 4.44
CA GLU A 67 6.63 -8.52 5.69
C GLU A 67 5.76 -8.02 6.85
N ALA A 68 4.71 -7.26 6.56
CA ALA A 68 3.75 -6.78 7.54
C ALA A 68 2.75 -7.87 7.92
N ILE A 69 2.41 -8.80 7.01
CA ILE A 69 1.63 -9.99 7.33
C ILE A 69 2.45 -10.95 8.20
N GLN A 70 3.65 -11.30 7.75
CA GLN A 70 4.47 -12.36 8.34
C GLN A 70 5.11 -11.93 9.66
N TYR A 71 5.68 -10.73 9.70
CA TYR A 71 6.49 -10.26 10.83
C TYR A 71 5.86 -9.09 11.58
N ARG A 72 4.67 -8.61 11.15
CA ARG A 72 4.00 -7.43 11.72
C ARG A 72 4.87 -6.18 11.68
N LYS A 73 5.81 -6.11 10.73
CA LYS A 73 6.71 -4.98 10.54
C LYS A 73 6.09 -3.98 9.57
N PHE A 74 5.72 -2.82 10.07
CA PHE A 74 5.10 -1.75 9.32
C PHE A 74 6.10 -0.60 9.12
N THR A 75 6.21 -0.13 7.88
CA THR A 75 7.12 0.94 7.44
C THR A 75 6.48 1.75 6.32
N SER A 76 7.07 2.89 5.93
CA SER A 76 6.61 3.61 4.73
C SER A 76 6.62 2.71 3.48
N SER A 77 7.59 1.81 3.35
CA SER A 77 7.64 0.83 2.24
C SER A 77 6.51 -0.20 2.28
N SER A 78 5.94 -0.51 3.45
CA SER A 78 4.74 -1.37 3.51
C SER A 78 3.49 -0.60 3.08
N ASP A 79 3.41 0.71 3.34
CA ASP A 79 2.32 1.54 2.81
C ASP A 79 2.45 1.74 1.29
N VAL A 80 3.67 1.70 0.73
CA VAL A 80 3.89 1.70 -0.73
C VAL A 80 3.25 0.47 -1.39
N TRP A 81 3.37 -0.71 -0.77
CA TRP A 81 2.66 -1.91 -1.25
C TRP A 81 1.16 -1.68 -1.27
N SER A 82 0.61 -1.17 -0.15
CA SER A 82 -0.81 -0.84 -0.04
C SER A 82 -1.25 0.19 -1.09
N TYR A 83 -0.39 1.17 -1.38
CA TYR A 83 -0.63 2.15 -2.43
C TYR A 83 -0.74 1.52 -3.82
N GLY A 84 0.11 0.54 -4.15
CA GLY A 84 -0.02 -0.24 -5.39
C GLY A 84 -1.38 -0.93 -5.50
N ILE A 85 -1.90 -1.48 -4.39
CA ILE A 85 -3.25 -2.06 -4.35
C ILE A 85 -4.33 -0.98 -4.55
N VAL A 86 -4.18 0.21 -3.95
CA VAL A 86 -5.09 1.35 -4.18
C VAL A 86 -5.08 1.80 -5.65
N MET A 87 -3.92 1.84 -6.30
CA MET A 87 -3.85 2.13 -7.73
C MET A 87 -4.65 1.10 -8.53
N TRP A 88 -4.51 -0.19 -8.20
CA TRP A 88 -5.28 -1.25 -8.84
C TRP A 88 -6.79 -1.08 -8.63
N GLU A 89 -7.23 -0.81 -7.39
CA GLU A 89 -8.65 -0.53 -7.07
C GLU A 89 -9.20 0.65 -7.88
N VAL A 90 -8.42 1.73 -8.04
CA VAL A 90 -8.86 2.90 -8.82
C VAL A 90 -8.98 2.54 -10.31
N MET A 91 -8.00 1.85 -10.86
CA MET A 91 -7.99 1.47 -12.28
C MET A 91 -9.02 0.38 -12.63
N SER A 92 -9.43 -0.43 -11.65
CA SER A 92 -10.50 -1.43 -11.81
C SER A 92 -11.88 -0.91 -11.44
N TYR A 93 -12.05 0.39 -11.22
CA TYR A 93 -13.34 0.99 -10.80
C TYR A 93 -13.91 0.38 -9.51
N GLY A 94 -13.03 0.02 -8.57
CA GLY A 94 -13.39 -0.45 -7.24
C GLY A 94 -13.62 -1.95 -7.14
N GLU A 95 -13.10 -2.76 -8.08
CA GLU A 95 -13.11 -4.21 -7.91
C GLU A 95 -12.37 -4.64 -6.65
N ARG A 96 -12.75 -5.81 -6.12
CA ARG A 96 -12.10 -6.41 -4.95
C ARG A 96 -10.71 -6.95 -5.35
N PRO A 97 -9.61 -6.46 -4.75
CA PRO A 97 -8.26 -6.98 -5.05
C PRO A 97 -8.18 -8.47 -4.80
N TYR A 98 -7.67 -9.26 -5.74
CA TYR A 98 -7.61 -10.73 -5.71
C TYR A 98 -8.98 -11.43 -5.67
N TRP A 99 -10.05 -10.75 -6.08
CA TRP A 99 -11.40 -11.32 -6.28
C TRP A 99 -11.86 -12.25 -5.13
N ASP A 100 -12.22 -13.49 -5.46
CA ASP A 100 -12.81 -14.48 -4.54
C ASP A 100 -11.80 -15.32 -3.75
N MET A 101 -10.50 -15.11 -3.96
CA MET A 101 -9.46 -15.84 -3.22
C MET A 101 -9.62 -15.67 -1.71
N SER A 102 -9.49 -16.73 -0.91
CA SER A 102 -9.48 -16.56 0.54
C SER A 102 -8.25 -15.75 0.98
N ASN A 103 -8.24 -15.19 2.19
CA ASN A 103 -7.04 -14.52 2.70
C ASN A 103 -5.81 -15.46 2.69
N GLN A 104 -6.01 -16.76 2.94
CA GLN A 104 -4.93 -17.73 2.89
C GLN A 104 -4.41 -17.93 1.46
N ASP A 105 -5.32 -17.99 0.48
CA ASP A 105 -4.93 -18.13 -0.93
C ASP A 105 -4.17 -16.89 -1.43
N VAL A 106 -4.58 -15.69 -1.00
CA VAL A 106 -3.88 -14.44 -1.34
C VAL A 106 -2.45 -14.46 -0.82
N ILE A 107 -2.25 -14.88 0.44
CA ILE A 107 -0.92 -15.02 1.02
C ILE A 107 -0.08 -16.02 0.20
N ASN A 108 -0.62 -17.20 -0.06
CA ASN A 108 0.07 -18.25 -0.80
C ASN A 108 0.45 -17.80 -2.22
N ALA A 109 -0.44 -17.07 -2.91
CA ALA A 109 -0.18 -16.58 -4.26
C ALA A 109 0.91 -15.50 -4.26
N ILE A 110 0.86 -14.55 -3.32
CA ILE A 110 1.89 -13.51 -3.19
C ILE A 110 3.27 -14.14 -2.92
N ASP A 111 3.32 -15.18 -2.08
CA ASP A 111 4.55 -15.93 -1.76
C ASP A 111 5.11 -16.68 -2.98
N GLN A 112 4.24 -17.10 -3.90
CA GLN A 112 4.58 -17.70 -5.20
C GLN A 112 4.79 -16.65 -6.31
N ASP A 113 5.08 -15.40 -5.91
CA ASP A 113 5.35 -14.26 -6.78
C ASP A 113 4.20 -13.87 -7.74
N TYR A 114 2.98 -14.33 -7.46
CA TYR A 114 1.80 -13.84 -8.17
C TYR A 114 1.48 -12.40 -7.78
N ARG A 115 1.16 -11.58 -8.77
CA ARG A 115 0.69 -10.20 -8.63
C ARG A 115 -0.59 -10.01 -9.43
N LEU A 116 -1.38 -9.02 -9.05
CA LEU A 116 -2.61 -8.70 -9.77
C LEU A 116 -2.28 -8.32 -11.22
N PRO A 117 -3.00 -8.85 -12.22
CA PRO A 117 -2.83 -8.42 -13.61
C PRO A 117 -3.32 -6.97 -13.80
N PRO A 118 -2.95 -6.30 -14.90
CA PRO A 118 -3.49 -4.99 -15.21
C PRO A 118 -5.02 -5.07 -15.37
N PRO A 119 -5.79 -4.13 -14.78
CA PRO A 119 -7.21 -4.00 -15.08
C PRO A 119 -7.47 -3.71 -16.57
N PRO A 120 -8.70 -3.93 -17.07
CA PRO A 120 -9.08 -3.52 -18.41
C PRO A 120 -8.75 -2.04 -18.67
N ASP A 121 -8.21 -1.74 -19.85
CA ASP A 121 -7.82 -0.39 -20.27
C ASP A 121 -6.76 0.30 -19.37
N CYS A 122 -6.10 -0.42 -18.47
CA CYS A 122 -5.05 0.14 -17.64
C CYS A 122 -3.80 0.48 -18.47
N PRO A 123 -3.33 1.74 -18.48
CA PRO A 123 -2.07 2.09 -19.12
C PRO A 123 -0.91 1.25 -18.60
N THR A 124 -0.08 0.73 -19.50
CA THR A 124 1.08 -0.12 -19.16
C THR A 124 2.00 0.53 -18.12
N VAL A 125 2.24 1.84 -18.24
CA VAL A 125 3.11 2.60 -17.32
C VAL A 125 2.57 2.57 -15.88
N LEU A 126 1.25 2.67 -15.70
CA LEU A 126 0.64 2.60 -14.37
C LEU A 126 0.74 1.19 -13.79
N HIS A 127 0.57 0.16 -14.61
CA HIS A 127 0.72 -1.22 -14.15
C HIS A 127 2.18 -1.55 -13.78
N LEU A 128 3.16 -1.06 -14.55
CA LEU A 128 4.57 -1.18 -14.19
C LEU A 128 4.87 -0.53 -12.83
N LEU A 129 4.33 0.68 -12.60
CA LEU A 129 4.46 1.34 -11.29
C LEU A 129 3.79 0.54 -10.16
N MET A 130 2.65 -0.12 -10.41
CA MET A 130 2.05 -1.05 -9.44
C MET A 130 2.99 -2.23 -9.14
N LEU A 131 3.60 -2.84 -10.16
CA LEU A 131 4.56 -3.94 -10.00
C LEU A 131 5.81 -3.50 -9.20
N ASP A 132 6.30 -2.27 -9.43
CA ASP A 132 7.39 -1.68 -8.64
C ASP A 132 6.99 -1.49 -7.18
N CYS A 133 5.73 -1.11 -6.91
CA CYS A 133 5.20 -1.06 -5.54
C CYS A 133 5.10 -2.45 -4.88
N TRP A 134 4.98 -3.52 -5.68
CA TRP A 134 4.82 -4.90 -5.21
C TRP A 134 6.10 -5.75 -5.28
N GLN A 135 7.27 -5.11 -5.31
CA GLN A 135 8.54 -5.81 -5.13
C GLN A 135 8.58 -6.53 -3.78
N LYS A 136 9.09 -7.77 -3.79
CA LYS A 136 9.16 -8.63 -2.59
C LYS A 136 10.04 -7.99 -1.54
N GLU A 137 11.24 -7.60 -1.93
CA GLU A 137 12.16 -6.86 -1.08
C GLU A 137 11.69 -5.42 -0.92
N ARG A 138 11.29 -5.04 0.30
CA ARG A 138 10.74 -3.70 0.59
C ARG A 138 11.67 -2.54 0.20
N VAL A 139 12.98 -2.79 0.16
CA VAL A 139 14.01 -1.80 -0.23
C VAL A 139 14.07 -1.55 -1.74
N GLN A 140 13.51 -2.45 -2.54
CA GLN A 140 13.38 -2.30 -3.99
C GLN A 140 12.11 -1.55 -4.40
N ARG A 141 11.19 -1.31 -3.46
CA ARG A 141 9.98 -0.54 -3.71
C ARG A 141 10.32 0.95 -3.80
N PRO A 142 9.68 1.72 -4.69
CA PRO A 142 9.90 3.15 -4.80
C PRO A 142 9.45 3.86 -3.52
N LYS A 143 10.12 4.96 -3.17
CA LYS A 143 9.64 5.88 -2.13
C LYS A 143 8.45 6.69 -2.66
N PHE A 144 7.60 7.20 -1.78
CA PHE A 144 6.47 8.04 -2.17
C PHE A 144 6.88 9.29 -2.95
N GLU A 145 8.04 9.87 -2.69
CA GLU A 145 8.61 10.98 -3.48
C GLU A 145 8.81 10.61 -4.96
N GLN A 146 9.34 9.40 -5.22
CA GLN A 146 9.55 8.89 -6.56
C GLN A 146 8.22 8.58 -7.25
N ILE A 147 7.25 8.04 -6.50
CA ILE A 147 5.88 7.78 -7.00
C ILE A 147 5.20 9.07 -7.41
N VAL A 148 5.29 10.14 -6.61
CA VAL A 148 4.72 11.46 -6.95
C VAL A 148 5.35 11.96 -8.24
N SER A 149 6.68 11.92 -8.33
CA SER A 149 7.42 12.39 -9.51
C SER A 149 7.09 11.60 -10.79
N ALA A 150 6.67 10.34 -10.67
CA ALA A 150 6.30 9.49 -11.81
C ALA A 150 4.86 9.72 -12.29
N LEU A 151 4.01 10.39 -11.48
CA LEU A 151 2.60 10.64 -11.78
C LEU A 151 2.30 12.11 -12.14
N ASP A 152 3.25 13.00 -11.90
CA ASP A 152 3.22 14.42 -12.32
C ASP A 152 3.59 14.55 -13.82
#